data_AF-A0A916GF57-F1
#
_entry.id   AF-A0A916GF57-F1
#
_cell.length_a   1.000
_cell.length_b   1.000
_cell.length_c   1.000
_cell.angle_alpha   90.00
_cell.angle_beta   90.00
_cell.angle_gamma   90.00
#
_symmetry.space_group_name_H-M   'P 1'
#
loop_
_entity.id
_entity.type
_entity.pdbx_description
1 polymer ?
#
loop_
_entity_poly.entity_id
_entity_poly.type
_entity_poly.pdbx_seq_one_letter_code
_entity_poly.pdbx_strand_id
1 'polypeptide(L)'
;MNQPQNTVLGHPAGLFILFFTEMWERFSYYGMRALLVLFLVSDIAAGGWGWPREEALKLYALYTGLVYVTPIIGGILADKLLGYRRAVLLGAILMTLGHASMALETQFFFYAGLGLLILGNGAFKPNISSIVGGLYPKGSNKKDAAYTIFYMGINAGAFLGILLCGYIGEKVGWSYGFGLAGIFMFLGMLMFWFAQNIFGNVGLSPKQELQRDKSNDVQEEALPANVTRDRLFVIGILAFFTIFFWMAFEQAGGSMTIFAKDYTNRVLEAGSANIFRILNTALTIGPLIIVTWVVFLLGKSIIKSYPLSLLFITLSFIIIWAIALWMLKKEFDSDVAEVPASWFGILNSFFIIAFAPLFSKIWESKINPSGPVKFALGLILLGLGFAVLAFGGLSIPQGAQTASVSMVWLIAAYLLHTLGELCLSPVGLSYVSKLAPAKLVGMMFGIWFGATAIANYLAGWTGSLIDKITEAYSISIFFLIYTFLPIVAGLILIALNGKLKKMMHGIH
;
A
#
# COMPACT_ATOMS: atom_id res chain seq x y z
N MET A 1 -16.32 -24.23 24.10
CA MET A 1 -17.51 -23.37 24.29
C MET A 1 -17.29 -22.08 23.48
N ASN A 2 -18.04 -21.89 22.41
CA ASN A 2 -17.94 -20.71 21.55
C ASN A 2 -18.67 -19.55 22.23
N GLN A 3 -17.95 -18.51 22.67
CA GLN A 3 -18.60 -17.26 23.06
C GLN A 3 -19.39 -16.72 21.86
N PRO A 4 -20.61 -16.15 22.06
CA PRO A 4 -21.33 -15.47 20.99
C PRO A 4 -20.42 -14.37 20.45
N GLN A 5 -19.95 -14.55 19.21
CA GLN A 5 -18.98 -13.66 18.61
C GLN A 5 -19.73 -12.39 18.22
N ASN A 6 -19.51 -11.30 18.97
CA ASN A 6 -20.14 -10.02 18.63
C ASN A 6 -19.76 -9.67 17.18
N THR A 7 -20.77 -9.39 16.36
CA THR A 7 -20.58 -9.11 14.93
C THR A 7 -20.64 -7.62 14.63
N VAL A 8 -19.95 -7.20 13.58
CA VAL A 8 -20.00 -5.87 12.98
C VAL A 8 -20.20 -6.08 11.48
N LEU A 9 -21.24 -5.49 10.89
CA LEU A 9 -21.60 -5.66 9.48
C LEU A 9 -21.65 -7.13 9.01
N GLY A 10 -22.10 -8.05 9.89
CA GLY A 10 -22.19 -9.49 9.57
C GLY A 10 -20.88 -10.28 9.62
N HIS A 11 -19.77 -9.64 10.04
CA HIS A 11 -18.45 -10.27 10.25
C HIS A 11 -18.06 -10.24 11.74
N PRO A 12 -17.15 -11.11 12.20
CA PRO A 12 -16.65 -11.07 13.58
C PRO A 12 -16.03 -9.71 13.93
N ALA A 13 -16.28 -9.19 15.13
CA ALA A 13 -15.67 -7.93 15.59
C ALA A 13 -14.13 -7.96 15.56
N GLY A 14 -13.52 -9.14 15.69
CA GLY A 14 -12.08 -9.33 15.51
C GLY A 14 -11.58 -8.88 14.13
N LEU A 15 -12.39 -9.03 13.07
CA LEU A 15 -12.02 -8.50 11.74
C LEU A 15 -11.79 -6.98 11.79
N PHE A 16 -12.63 -6.26 12.53
CA PHE A 16 -12.56 -4.80 12.59
C PHE A 16 -11.43 -4.30 13.48
N ILE A 17 -11.03 -5.08 14.51
CA ILE A 17 -9.77 -4.82 15.20
C ILE A 17 -8.60 -4.92 14.22
N LEU A 18 -8.54 -5.98 13.42
CA LEU A 18 -7.48 -6.14 12.41
C LEU A 18 -7.54 -5.06 11.33
N PHE A 19 -8.75 -4.69 10.89
CA PHE A 19 -8.98 -3.58 9.96
C PHE A 19 -8.34 -2.30 10.47
N PHE A 20 -8.61 -1.90 11.72
CA PHE A 20 -8.08 -0.65 12.26
C PHE A 20 -6.59 -0.76 12.58
N THR A 21 -6.11 -1.93 13.03
CA THR A 21 -4.67 -2.15 13.26
C THR A 21 -3.88 -2.03 11.95
N GLU A 22 -4.37 -2.64 10.87
CA GLU A 22 -3.78 -2.50 9.53
C GLU A 22 -3.93 -1.07 9.00
N MET A 23 -5.08 -0.43 9.19
CA MET A 23 -5.30 0.97 8.78
C MET A 23 -4.26 1.89 9.41
N TRP A 24 -3.93 1.71 10.70
CA TRP A 24 -2.94 2.53 11.38
C TRP A 24 -1.50 2.27 10.94
N GLU A 25 -1.16 1.02 10.65
CA GLU A 25 0.14 0.72 10.05
C GLU A 25 0.24 1.28 8.62
N ARG A 26 -0.84 1.23 7.83
CA ARG A 26 -0.84 1.78 6.47
C ARG A 26 -0.83 3.30 6.47
N PHE A 27 -1.51 3.92 7.43
CA PHE A 27 -1.38 5.34 7.72
C PHE A 27 0.08 5.72 7.95
N SER A 28 0.77 5.00 8.84
CA SER A 28 2.13 5.34 9.23
C SER A 28 3.14 5.08 8.09
N TYR A 29 2.99 3.94 7.40
CA TYR A 29 3.83 3.56 6.27
C TYR A 29 3.70 4.54 5.10
N TYR A 30 2.48 4.76 4.60
CA TYR A 30 2.28 5.62 3.43
C TYR A 30 2.46 7.10 3.76
N GLY A 31 2.11 7.53 4.98
CA GLY A 31 2.38 8.89 5.44
C GLY A 31 3.87 9.21 5.47
N MET A 32 4.70 8.34 6.07
CA MET A 32 6.16 8.50 6.05
C MET A 32 6.72 8.37 4.63
N ARG A 33 6.27 7.38 3.86
CA ARG A 33 6.76 7.12 2.49
C ARG A 33 6.52 8.30 1.56
N ALA A 34 5.41 9.02 1.72
CA ALA A 34 5.12 10.21 0.93
C ALA A 34 6.03 11.41 1.25
N LEU A 35 6.60 11.44 2.46
CA LEU A 35 7.54 12.47 2.89
C LEU A 35 9.00 12.12 2.58
N LEU A 36 9.36 10.83 2.57
CA LEU A 36 10.75 10.38 2.58
C LEU A 36 11.62 11.00 1.49
N VAL A 37 11.22 10.91 0.22
CA VAL A 37 11.99 11.49 -0.89
C VAL A 37 11.93 13.02 -0.85
N LEU A 38 10.75 13.60 -0.59
CA LEU A 38 10.56 15.06 -0.51
C LEU A 38 11.46 15.69 0.54
N PHE A 39 11.52 15.12 1.75
CA PHE A 39 12.37 15.58 2.83
C PHE A 39 13.85 15.59 2.44
N LEU A 40 14.34 14.48 1.87
CA LEU A 40 15.74 14.34 1.50
C LEU A 40 16.16 15.37 0.45
N VAL A 41 15.32 15.59 -0.57
CA VAL A 41 15.64 16.48 -1.71
C VAL A 41 15.22 17.95 -1.50
N SER A 42 14.49 18.26 -0.43
CA SER A 42 14.09 19.64 -0.14
C SER A 42 15.27 20.44 0.40
N ASP A 43 15.29 21.73 0.09
CA ASP A 43 16.38 22.63 0.47
C ASP A 43 16.53 22.71 2.00
N ILE A 44 17.77 22.94 2.43
CA ILE A 44 18.11 23.14 3.85
C ILE A 44 17.34 24.32 4.44
N ALA A 45 17.11 25.37 3.66
CA ALA A 45 16.32 26.53 4.07
C ALA A 45 14.83 26.21 4.33
N ALA A 46 14.31 25.15 3.69
CA ALA A 46 12.96 24.63 3.91
C ALA A 46 12.94 23.47 4.94
N GLY A 47 14.02 23.28 5.69
CA GLY A 47 14.17 22.21 6.69
C GLY A 47 14.43 20.82 6.10
N GLY A 48 14.63 20.70 4.78
CA GLY A 48 15.05 19.44 4.16
C GLY A 48 16.56 19.21 4.27
N TRP A 49 17.06 18.14 3.65
CA TRP A 49 18.48 17.78 3.71
C TRP A 49 19.29 18.15 2.46
N GLY A 50 18.65 18.68 1.41
CA GLY A 50 19.31 19.14 0.19
C GLY A 50 20.10 18.06 -0.54
N TRP A 51 19.71 16.79 -0.40
CA TRP A 51 20.38 15.68 -1.08
C TRP A 51 20.16 15.72 -2.59
N PRO A 52 21.13 15.22 -3.37
CA PRO A 52 20.89 14.89 -4.77
C PRO A 52 19.72 13.90 -4.90
N ARG A 53 18.84 14.12 -5.89
CA ARG A 53 17.69 13.23 -6.16
C ARG A 53 18.14 11.78 -6.41
N GLU A 54 19.30 11.59 -7.05
CA GLU A 54 19.90 10.27 -7.27
C GLU A 54 20.14 9.52 -5.95
N GLU A 55 20.70 10.17 -4.93
CA GLU A 55 21.00 9.55 -3.63
C GLU A 55 19.72 9.26 -2.84
N ALA A 56 18.79 10.21 -2.81
CA ALA A 56 17.49 10.03 -2.16
C ALA A 56 16.72 8.84 -2.75
N LEU A 57 16.70 8.71 -4.09
CA LEU A 57 16.00 7.62 -4.78
C LEU A 57 16.71 6.27 -4.65
N LYS A 58 18.04 6.23 -4.53
CA LYS A 58 18.79 5.00 -4.19
C LYS A 58 18.49 4.53 -2.77
N LEU A 59 18.43 5.44 -1.80
CA LEU A 59 18.02 5.09 -0.44
C LEU A 59 16.58 4.57 -0.41
N TYR A 60 15.69 5.24 -1.14
CA TYR A 60 14.31 4.82 -1.32
C TYR A 60 14.19 3.42 -1.95
N ALA A 61 15.01 3.12 -2.97
CA ALA A 61 15.09 1.81 -3.60
C ALA A 61 15.45 0.72 -2.60
N LEU A 62 16.48 0.96 -1.79
CA LEU A 62 16.93 0.01 -0.77
C LEU A 62 15.86 -0.20 0.30
N TYR A 63 15.27 0.89 0.80
CA TYR A 63 14.22 0.84 1.80
C TYR A 63 13.00 0.04 1.32
N THR A 64 12.44 0.40 0.17
CA THR A 64 11.25 -0.27 -0.38
C THR A 64 11.53 -1.71 -0.76
N GLY A 65 12.68 -2.01 -1.36
CA GLY A 65 13.10 -3.39 -1.63
C GLY A 65 13.15 -4.25 -0.37
N LEU A 66 13.80 -3.77 0.70
CA LEU A 66 13.91 -4.50 1.97
C LEU A 66 12.55 -4.68 2.67
N VAL A 67 11.65 -3.70 2.58
CA VAL A 67 10.27 -3.79 3.09
C VAL A 67 9.47 -4.95 2.47
N TYR A 68 9.81 -5.40 1.27
CA TYR A 68 9.20 -6.58 0.65
C TYR A 68 9.98 -7.88 0.86
N VAL A 69 11.25 -7.83 1.27
CA VAL A 69 12.07 -9.00 1.62
C VAL A 69 11.84 -9.44 3.07
N THR A 70 11.86 -8.52 4.03
CA THR A 70 11.77 -8.86 5.46
C THR A 70 10.48 -9.56 5.89
N PRO A 71 9.31 -9.40 5.23
CA PRO A 71 8.12 -10.19 5.51
C PRO A 71 8.34 -11.71 5.40
N ILE A 72 9.21 -12.17 4.50
CA ILE A 72 9.52 -13.60 4.37
C ILE A 72 10.12 -14.12 5.68
N ILE A 73 11.07 -13.36 6.24
CA ILE A 73 11.75 -13.70 7.50
C ILE A 73 10.77 -13.60 8.68
N GLY A 74 9.95 -12.54 8.73
CA GLY A 74 9.00 -12.33 9.81
C GLY A 74 7.85 -13.35 9.84
N GLY A 75 7.42 -13.86 8.69
CA GLY A 75 6.47 -14.97 8.60
C GLY A 75 7.06 -16.26 9.16
N ILE A 76 8.27 -16.64 8.72
CA ILE A 76 8.98 -17.83 9.23
C ILE A 76 9.19 -17.75 10.74
N LEU A 77 9.53 -16.57 11.26
CA LEU A 77 9.74 -16.35 12.68
C LEU A 77 8.45 -16.54 13.49
N ALA A 78 7.32 -16.07 12.97
CA ALA A 78 6.02 -16.26 13.59
C ALA A 78 5.59 -17.73 13.57
N ASP A 79 5.74 -18.40 12.43
CA ASP A 79 5.37 -19.81 12.22
C ASP A 79 6.17 -20.78 13.08
N LYS A 80 7.43 -20.45 13.39
CA LYS A 80 8.32 -21.36 14.14
C LYS A 80 8.43 -21.03 15.62
N LEU A 81 8.39 -19.75 15.99
CA LEU A 81 8.77 -19.31 17.33
C LEU A 81 7.70 -18.45 18.03
N LEU A 82 7.26 -17.35 17.40
CA LEU A 82 6.52 -16.30 18.12
C LEU A 82 5.00 -16.52 18.17
N GLY A 83 4.41 -17.09 17.11
CA GLY A 83 2.98 -16.96 16.81
C GLY A 83 2.62 -15.58 16.23
N TYR A 84 1.56 -15.53 15.43
CA TYR A 84 1.20 -14.32 14.67
C TYR A 84 0.93 -13.09 15.54
N ARG A 85 0.25 -13.23 16.70
CA ARG A 85 -0.09 -12.07 17.55
C ARG A 85 1.14 -11.36 18.09
N ARG A 86 2.12 -12.13 18.56
CA ARG A 86 3.37 -11.58 19.11
C ARG A 86 4.23 -10.97 18.02
N ALA A 87 4.26 -11.57 16.84
CA ALA A 87 4.97 -11.01 15.70
C ALA A 87 4.36 -9.68 15.24
N VAL A 88 3.02 -9.57 15.19
CA VAL A 88 2.31 -8.31 14.92
C VAL A 88 2.64 -7.24 15.97
N LEU A 89 2.60 -7.59 17.27
CA LEU A 89 2.98 -6.65 18.34
C LEU A 89 4.45 -6.20 18.26
N LEU A 90 5.38 -7.13 18.04
CA LEU A 90 6.79 -6.82 17.85
C LEU A 90 6.98 -5.86 16.67
N GLY A 91 6.32 -6.15 15.54
CA GLY A 91 6.37 -5.30 14.36
C GLY A 91 5.84 -3.89 14.64
N ALA A 92 4.70 -3.79 15.33
CA ALA A 92 4.08 -2.53 15.70
C ALA A 92 4.94 -1.68 16.65
N ILE A 93 5.62 -2.31 17.63
CA ILE A 93 6.56 -1.64 18.52
C ILE A 93 7.75 -1.10 17.72
N LEU A 94 8.36 -1.94 16.88
CA LEU A 94 9.52 -1.55 16.07
C LEU A 94 9.16 -0.38 15.13
N MET A 95 7.99 -0.42 14.49
CA MET A 95 7.56 0.69 13.63
C MET A 95 7.29 1.97 14.41
N THR A 96 6.67 1.88 15.60
CA THR A 96 6.47 3.03 16.49
C THR A 96 7.81 3.69 16.84
N LEU A 97 8.80 2.88 17.27
CA LEU A 97 10.14 3.36 17.58
C LEU A 97 10.85 3.91 16.33
N GLY A 98 10.61 3.31 15.17
CA GLY A 98 11.14 3.77 13.89
C GLY A 98 10.67 5.18 13.55
N HIS A 99 9.37 5.44 13.63
CA HIS A 99 8.82 6.79 13.41
C HIS A 99 9.26 7.80 14.47
N ALA A 100 9.28 7.40 15.75
CA ALA A 100 9.80 8.26 16.82
C ALA A 100 11.27 8.64 16.59
N SER A 101 12.07 7.70 16.08
CA SER A 101 13.46 7.94 15.69
C SER A 101 13.56 8.90 14.51
N MET A 102 12.74 8.71 13.46
CA MET A 102 12.73 9.63 12.31
C MET A 102 12.30 11.06 12.66
N ALA A 103 11.43 11.23 13.67
CA ALA A 103 10.99 12.54 14.15
C ALA A 103 12.10 13.37 14.83
N LEU A 104 13.26 12.76 15.14
CA LEU A 104 14.42 13.47 15.70
C LEU A 104 15.31 14.13 14.63
N GLU A 105 15.14 13.78 13.35
CA GLU A 105 15.84 14.36 12.18
C GLU A 105 17.38 14.40 12.25
N THR A 106 18.03 13.63 13.12
CA THR A 106 19.49 13.46 13.05
C THR A 106 19.85 12.31 12.14
N GLN A 107 21.04 12.36 11.52
CA GLN A 107 21.50 11.34 10.59
C GLN A 107 21.43 9.92 11.18
N PHE A 108 21.90 9.73 12.42
CA PHE A 108 21.83 8.43 13.09
C PHE A 108 20.38 7.97 13.31
N PHE A 109 19.53 8.82 13.90
CA PHE A 109 18.16 8.46 14.22
C PHE A 109 17.29 8.25 12.97
N PHE A 110 17.60 8.93 11.87
CA PHE A 110 16.93 8.71 10.60
C PHE A 110 17.20 7.31 10.04
N TYR A 111 18.48 6.89 9.94
CA TYR A 111 18.83 5.56 9.45
C TYR A 111 18.41 4.44 10.42
N ALA A 112 18.57 4.65 11.73
CA ALA A 112 18.03 3.74 12.74
C ALA A 112 16.51 3.60 12.59
N GLY A 113 15.82 4.71 12.33
CA GLY A 113 14.39 4.74 12.06
C GLY A 113 13.99 3.90 10.85
N LEU A 114 14.66 4.07 9.71
CA LEU A 114 14.42 3.25 8.51
C LEU A 114 14.67 1.75 8.78
N GLY A 115 15.75 1.42 9.49
CA GLY A 115 16.04 0.03 9.89
C GLY A 115 14.95 -0.59 10.75
N LEU A 116 14.46 0.15 11.76
CA LEU A 116 13.36 -0.26 12.62
C LEU A 116 12.05 -0.43 11.83
N LEU A 117 11.75 0.45 10.88
CA LEU A 117 10.59 0.34 10.01
C LEU A 117 10.66 -0.90 9.10
N ILE A 118 11.82 -1.18 8.51
CA ILE A 118 12.06 -2.37 7.67
C ILE A 118 11.81 -3.66 8.47
N LEU A 119 12.40 -3.75 9.66
CA LEU A 119 12.24 -4.93 10.53
C LEU A 119 10.82 -5.04 11.08
N GLY A 120 10.24 -3.91 11.47
CA GLY A 120 8.90 -3.83 12.02
C GLY A 120 7.82 -4.24 11.02
N ASN A 121 7.88 -3.71 9.80
CA ASN A 121 7.00 -4.13 8.70
C ASN A 121 7.17 -5.63 8.40
N GLY A 122 8.40 -6.14 8.43
CA GLY A 122 8.68 -7.56 8.22
C GLY A 122 7.98 -8.47 9.23
N ALA A 123 7.97 -8.08 10.50
CA ALA A 123 7.27 -8.82 11.56
C ALA A 123 5.75 -8.61 11.55
N PHE A 124 5.25 -7.48 11.05
CA PHE A 124 3.83 -7.13 11.10
C PHE A 124 3.04 -7.69 9.92
N LYS A 125 3.43 -7.31 8.70
CA LYS A 125 2.65 -7.47 7.46
C LYS A 125 2.24 -8.90 7.11
N PRO A 126 3.13 -9.91 7.12
CA PRO A 126 2.73 -11.28 6.78
C PRO A 126 1.81 -11.88 7.86
N ASN A 127 1.95 -11.45 9.11
CA ASN A 127 1.37 -12.11 10.26
C ASN A 127 -0.05 -11.62 10.56
N ILE A 128 -0.34 -10.33 10.38
CA ILE A 128 -1.69 -9.79 10.55
C ILE A 128 -2.68 -10.38 9.53
N SER A 129 -2.23 -10.55 8.27
CA SER A 129 -3.02 -11.19 7.20
C SER A 129 -3.34 -12.66 7.50
N SER A 130 -2.42 -13.38 8.16
CA SER A 130 -2.64 -14.76 8.61
C SER A 130 -3.72 -14.84 9.70
N ILE A 131 -3.81 -13.84 10.60
CA ILE A 131 -4.87 -13.78 11.61
C ILE A 131 -6.24 -13.61 10.93
N VAL A 132 -6.37 -12.71 9.94
CA VAL A 132 -7.62 -12.52 9.18
C VAL A 132 -8.12 -13.84 8.60
N GLY A 133 -7.22 -14.60 7.96
CA GLY A 133 -7.56 -15.89 7.36
C GLY A 133 -8.02 -16.94 8.37
N GLY A 134 -7.54 -16.87 9.61
CA GLY A 134 -7.87 -17.79 10.70
C GLY A 134 -9.17 -17.45 11.45
N LEU A 135 -9.77 -16.28 11.24
CA LEU A 135 -11.05 -15.90 11.87
C LEU A 135 -12.26 -16.68 11.34
N TYR A 136 -12.12 -17.29 10.16
CA TYR A 136 -13.21 -17.97 9.47
C TYR A 136 -12.94 -19.48 9.38
N PRO A 137 -13.96 -20.34 9.55
CA PRO A 137 -13.84 -21.76 9.28
C PRO A 137 -13.39 -22.04 7.84
N LYS A 138 -12.70 -23.17 7.61
CA LYS A 138 -12.33 -23.63 6.26
C LYS A 138 -13.61 -23.76 5.41
N GLY A 139 -13.58 -23.22 4.19
CA GLY A 139 -14.73 -23.22 3.26
C GLY A 139 -15.78 -22.12 3.50
N SER A 140 -15.54 -21.15 4.39
CA SER A 140 -16.50 -20.06 4.60
C SER A 140 -16.63 -19.11 3.40
N ASN A 141 -17.85 -18.93 2.90
CA ASN A 141 -18.18 -17.97 1.83
C ASN A 141 -17.98 -16.49 2.25
N LYS A 142 -17.73 -16.21 3.54
CA LYS A 142 -17.50 -14.85 4.05
C LYS A 142 -16.03 -14.42 3.99
N LYS A 143 -15.11 -15.33 3.66
CA LYS A 143 -13.67 -15.07 3.70
C LYS A 143 -13.24 -14.01 2.68
N ASP A 144 -13.76 -14.09 1.46
CA ASP A 144 -13.43 -13.14 0.38
C ASP A 144 -13.94 -11.73 0.73
N ALA A 145 -15.19 -11.62 1.19
CA ALA A 145 -15.75 -10.36 1.67
C ALA A 145 -14.94 -9.77 2.85
N ALA A 146 -14.40 -10.62 3.73
CA ALA A 146 -13.55 -10.17 4.83
C ALA A 146 -12.22 -9.58 4.34
N TYR A 147 -11.58 -10.19 3.33
CA TYR A 147 -10.39 -9.61 2.72
C TYR A 147 -10.69 -8.31 1.99
N THR A 148 -11.86 -8.17 1.36
CA THR A 148 -12.29 -6.89 0.78
C THR A 148 -12.43 -5.82 1.85
N ILE A 149 -13.10 -6.09 2.98
CA ILE A 149 -13.20 -5.15 4.10
C ILE A 149 -11.81 -4.80 4.62
N PHE A 150 -10.95 -5.80 4.85
CA PHE A 150 -9.58 -5.58 5.30
C PHE A 150 -8.78 -4.68 4.34
N TYR A 151 -8.91 -4.91 3.03
CA TYR A 151 -8.27 -4.11 1.99
C TYR A 151 -8.80 -2.67 1.92
N MET A 152 -10.08 -2.44 2.25
CA MET A 152 -10.59 -1.08 2.42
C MET A 152 -9.90 -0.34 3.58
N GLY A 153 -9.50 -1.06 4.63
CA GLY A 153 -8.72 -0.51 5.74
C GLY A 153 -7.34 -0.06 5.31
N ILE A 154 -6.68 -0.83 4.45
CA ILE A 154 -5.39 -0.47 3.84
C ILE A 154 -5.50 0.86 3.09
N ASN A 155 -6.52 1.00 2.24
CA ASN A 155 -6.73 2.20 1.43
C ASN A 155 -7.14 3.42 2.27
N ALA A 156 -7.98 3.22 3.29
CA ALA A 156 -8.34 4.30 4.22
C ALA A 156 -7.10 4.80 5.00
N GLY A 157 -6.25 3.88 5.44
CA GLY A 157 -4.98 4.20 6.10
C GLY A 157 -4.06 4.98 5.18
N ALA A 158 -3.81 4.48 3.97
CA ALA A 158 -2.98 5.15 2.97
C ALA A 158 -3.48 6.57 2.65
N PHE A 159 -4.78 6.72 2.39
CA PHE A 159 -5.41 8.00 2.11
C PHE A 159 -5.19 9.01 3.24
N LEU A 160 -5.56 8.65 4.47
CA LEU A 160 -5.46 9.54 5.63
C LEU A 160 -3.99 9.81 6.02
N GLY A 161 -3.12 8.81 5.87
CA GLY A 161 -1.69 8.92 6.17
C GLY A 161 -1.01 9.93 5.28
N ILE A 162 -1.20 9.80 3.96
CA ILE A 162 -0.63 10.75 2.98
C ILE A 162 -1.24 12.14 3.17
N LEU A 163 -2.55 12.24 3.37
CA LEU A 163 -3.23 13.52 3.59
C LEU A 163 -2.66 14.27 4.79
N LEU A 164 -2.66 13.65 5.97
CA LEU A 164 -2.33 14.34 7.21
C LEU A 164 -0.81 14.44 7.43
N CYS A 165 -0.05 13.36 7.23
CA CYS A 165 1.41 13.40 7.37
C CYS A 165 2.03 14.27 6.27
N GLY A 166 1.53 14.17 5.04
CA GLY A 166 1.95 15.00 3.91
C GLY A 166 1.76 16.49 4.17
N TYR A 167 0.55 16.89 4.60
CA TYR A 167 0.27 18.28 4.93
C TYR A 167 1.12 18.80 6.08
N ILE A 168 1.20 18.04 7.18
CA ILE A 168 1.98 18.46 8.35
C ILE A 168 3.47 18.52 8.02
N GLY A 169 3.99 17.54 7.27
CA GLY A 169 5.39 17.51 6.85
C GLY A 169 5.76 18.72 5.98
N GLU A 170 4.98 18.97 4.92
CA GLU A 170 5.28 20.04 3.95
C GLU A 170 4.92 21.45 4.44
N LYS A 171 3.89 21.62 5.28
CA LYS A 171 3.35 22.94 5.68
C LYS A 171 3.61 23.33 7.13
N VAL A 172 4.19 22.45 7.95
CA VAL A 172 4.47 22.69 9.37
C VAL A 172 5.90 22.31 9.72
N GLY A 173 6.33 21.11 9.34
CA GLY A 173 7.69 20.63 9.52
C GLY A 173 7.78 19.10 9.41
N TRP A 174 8.89 18.63 8.81
CA TRP A 174 9.12 17.22 8.50
C TRP A 174 9.05 16.32 9.74
N SER A 175 9.61 16.77 10.87
CA SER A 175 9.63 16.08 12.16
C SER A 175 8.22 15.75 12.63
N TYR A 176 7.30 16.69 12.48
CA TYR A 176 5.91 16.53 12.87
C TYR A 176 5.19 15.56 11.93
N GLY A 177 5.52 15.56 10.63
CA GLY A 177 5.00 14.60 9.66
C GLY A 177 5.43 13.16 9.99
N PHE A 178 6.73 12.95 10.25
CA PHE A 178 7.27 11.65 10.66
C PHE A 178 6.75 11.21 12.03
N GLY A 179 6.65 12.14 12.98
CA GLY A 179 6.14 11.88 14.33
C GLY A 179 4.66 11.53 14.34
N LEU A 180 3.84 12.18 13.50
CA LEU A 180 2.41 11.89 13.39
C LEU A 180 2.14 10.44 12.99
N ALA A 181 2.90 9.93 12.01
CA ALA A 181 2.88 8.52 11.63
C ALA A 181 3.15 7.60 12.84
N GLY A 182 4.11 7.97 13.69
CA GLY A 182 4.45 7.24 14.92
C GLY A 182 3.34 7.26 15.98
N ILE A 183 2.68 8.39 16.18
CA ILE A 183 1.56 8.53 17.14
C ILE A 183 0.44 7.55 16.80
N PHE A 184 0.03 7.49 15.54
CA PHE A 184 -1.06 6.61 15.12
C PHE A 184 -0.66 5.14 15.09
N MET A 185 0.59 4.84 14.70
CA MET A 185 1.13 3.48 14.83
C MET A 185 1.10 3.00 16.30
N PHE A 186 1.50 3.88 17.24
CA PHE A 186 1.48 3.58 18.67
C PHE A 186 0.06 3.35 19.20
N LEU A 187 -0.89 4.23 18.87
CA LEU A 187 -2.27 4.07 19.31
C LEU A 187 -2.92 2.82 18.70
N GLY A 188 -2.63 2.51 17.44
CA GLY A 188 -3.06 1.29 16.77
C GLY A 188 -2.46 0.02 17.40
N MET A 189 -1.20 0.08 17.85
CA MET A 189 -0.55 -0.97 18.61
C MET A 189 -1.24 -1.20 19.97
N LEU A 190 -1.51 -0.14 20.73
CA LEU A 190 -2.19 -0.25 22.02
C LEU A 190 -3.59 -0.82 21.85
N MET A 191 -4.34 -0.35 20.84
CA MET A 191 -5.64 -0.90 20.48
C MET A 191 -5.55 -2.43 20.23
N PHE A 192 -4.61 -2.87 19.39
CA PHE A 192 -4.40 -4.30 19.13
C PHE A 192 -4.02 -5.07 20.40
N TRP A 193 -3.09 -4.54 21.19
CA TRP A 193 -2.60 -5.19 22.41
C TRP A 193 -3.73 -5.49 23.40
N PHE A 194 -4.63 -4.53 23.61
CA PHE A 194 -5.76 -4.69 24.53
C PHE A 194 -6.91 -5.52 23.94
N ALA A 195 -7.02 -5.63 22.62
CA ALA A 195 -8.07 -6.42 21.97
C ALA A 195 -7.64 -7.83 21.55
N GLN A 196 -6.35 -8.18 21.58
CA GLN A 196 -5.82 -9.39 20.95
C GLN A 196 -6.49 -10.72 21.38
N ASN A 197 -7.11 -10.76 22.57
CA ASN A 197 -7.82 -11.95 23.06
C ASN A 197 -9.13 -12.20 22.31
N ILE A 198 -9.64 -11.22 21.55
CA ILE A 198 -10.84 -11.35 20.70
C ILE A 198 -10.68 -12.40 19.60
N PHE A 199 -9.44 -12.75 19.25
CA PHE A 199 -9.14 -13.73 18.21
C PHE A 199 -9.16 -15.18 18.74
N GLY A 200 -9.53 -15.42 20.00
CA GLY A 200 -9.62 -16.76 20.59
C GLY A 200 -8.27 -17.48 20.62
N ASN A 201 -8.13 -18.56 19.84
CA ASN A 201 -6.85 -19.29 19.69
C ASN A 201 -6.06 -18.91 18.42
N VAL A 202 -6.62 -18.08 17.54
CA VAL A 202 -6.00 -17.74 16.25
C VAL A 202 -4.75 -16.91 16.46
N GLY A 203 -3.61 -17.35 15.92
CA GLY A 203 -2.33 -16.62 15.98
C GLY A 203 -1.59 -16.71 17.31
N LEU A 204 -1.93 -17.71 18.13
CA LEU A 204 -1.11 -18.12 19.27
C LEU A 204 0.17 -18.84 18.80
N SER A 205 1.10 -19.12 19.73
CA SER A 205 2.39 -19.74 19.36
C SER A 205 2.23 -21.19 18.88
N PRO A 206 3.11 -21.70 18.01
CA PRO A 206 3.02 -23.07 17.44
C PRO A 206 3.00 -24.19 18.48
N LYS A 207 3.65 -23.99 19.64
CA LYS A 207 3.59 -24.95 20.78
C LYS A 207 2.16 -25.19 21.31
N GLN A 208 1.24 -24.26 21.07
CA GLN A 208 -0.18 -24.35 21.44
C GLN A 208 -1.07 -24.84 20.29
N GLU A 209 -0.55 -24.83 19.05
CA GLU A 209 -1.27 -25.23 17.83
C GLU A 209 -1.05 -26.73 17.50
N LEU A 210 0.10 -27.29 17.89
CA LEU A 210 0.45 -28.72 17.82
C LEU A 210 -0.55 -29.67 18.52
N GLN A 211 -1.44 -29.15 19.38
CA GLN A 211 -2.54 -29.93 19.98
C GLN A 211 -3.77 -30.08 19.06
N ARG A 212 -3.82 -29.38 17.91
CA ARG A 212 -5.00 -29.32 17.03
C ARG A 212 -4.88 -30.16 15.75
N ASP A 213 -3.67 -30.38 15.24
CA ASP A 213 -3.45 -30.93 13.89
C ASP A 213 -3.28 -32.46 13.80
N LYS A 214 -3.80 -33.23 14.76
CA LYS A 214 -3.83 -34.70 14.63
C LYS A 214 -5.04 -35.27 13.87
N SER A 215 -5.97 -34.45 13.37
CA SER A 215 -7.27 -34.98 12.94
C SER A 215 -7.79 -34.63 11.55
N ASN A 216 -7.04 -33.96 10.66
CA ASN A 216 -7.48 -33.79 9.27
C ASN A 216 -6.32 -33.69 8.28
N ASP A 217 -5.59 -34.80 8.10
CA ASP A 217 -4.85 -35.04 6.86
C ASP A 217 -5.88 -35.40 5.78
N VAL A 218 -6.40 -34.38 5.11
CA VAL A 218 -7.03 -34.62 3.80
C VAL A 218 -5.87 -34.96 2.87
N GLN A 219 -5.81 -36.22 2.43
CA GLN A 219 -4.95 -36.64 1.33
C GLN A 219 -5.36 -35.83 0.09
N GLU A 220 -4.66 -34.74 -0.16
CA GLU A 220 -4.78 -34.02 -1.42
C GLU A 220 -4.30 -34.94 -2.55
N GLU A 221 -5.16 -35.16 -3.54
CA GLU A 221 -4.79 -35.87 -4.76
C GLU A 221 -3.54 -35.23 -5.37
N ALA A 222 -2.47 -36.03 -5.48
CA ALA A 222 -1.22 -35.58 -6.06
C ALA A 222 -1.46 -35.23 -7.55
N LEU A 223 -1.44 -33.94 -7.86
CA LEU A 223 -1.54 -33.47 -9.25
C LEU A 223 -0.45 -34.14 -10.11
N PRO A 224 -0.77 -34.55 -11.35
CA PRO A 224 0.22 -35.06 -12.29
C PRO A 224 1.43 -34.12 -12.41
N ALA A 225 2.63 -34.68 -12.56
CA ALA A 225 3.88 -33.90 -12.56
C ALA A 225 3.92 -32.84 -13.67
N ASN A 226 3.34 -33.14 -14.84
CA ASN A 226 3.21 -32.18 -15.94
C ASN A 226 2.29 -31.01 -15.58
N VAL A 227 1.13 -31.27 -14.96
CA VAL A 227 0.18 -30.23 -14.52
C VAL A 227 0.81 -29.33 -13.47
N THR A 228 1.52 -29.93 -12.50
CA THR A 228 2.24 -29.19 -11.46
C THR A 228 3.29 -28.28 -12.08
N ARG A 229 4.16 -28.82 -12.95
CA ARG A 229 5.20 -28.05 -13.63
C ARG A 229 4.61 -26.90 -14.44
N ASP A 230 3.57 -27.15 -15.21
CA ASP A 230 2.94 -26.14 -16.05
C ASP A 230 2.35 -24.99 -15.21
N ARG A 231 1.66 -25.31 -14.11
CA ARG A 231 1.11 -24.31 -13.19
C ARG A 231 2.18 -23.49 -12.48
N LEU A 232 3.24 -24.13 -12.01
CA LEU A 232 4.39 -23.43 -11.41
C LEU A 232 5.08 -22.51 -12.43
N PHE A 233 5.19 -22.94 -13.68
CA PHE A 233 5.74 -22.11 -14.76
C PHE A 233 4.85 -20.89 -15.05
N VAL A 234 3.53 -21.05 -15.02
CA VAL A 234 2.59 -19.92 -15.13
C VAL A 234 2.80 -18.93 -13.98
N ILE A 235 2.92 -19.40 -12.73
CA ILE A 235 3.21 -18.52 -11.58
C ILE A 235 4.51 -17.76 -11.82
N GLY A 236 5.58 -18.44 -12.24
CA GLY A 236 6.87 -17.80 -12.53
C GLY A 236 6.77 -16.73 -13.62
N ILE A 237 6.04 -17.01 -14.71
CA ILE A 237 5.77 -16.02 -15.76
C ILE A 237 5.01 -14.83 -15.21
N LEU A 238 3.90 -15.05 -14.50
CA LEU A 238 3.10 -13.97 -13.93
C LEU A 238 3.92 -13.13 -12.94
N ALA A 239 4.72 -13.77 -12.09
CA ALA A 239 5.61 -13.08 -11.16
C ALA A 239 6.66 -12.23 -11.91
N PHE A 240 7.24 -12.73 -13.00
CA PHE A 240 8.16 -11.97 -13.84
C PHE A 240 7.49 -10.73 -14.46
N PHE A 241 6.29 -10.88 -15.03
CA PHE A 241 5.57 -9.75 -15.63
C PHE A 241 5.12 -8.71 -14.61
N THR A 242 4.81 -9.15 -13.39
CA THR A 242 4.50 -8.28 -12.25
C THR A 242 5.66 -7.35 -11.87
N ILE A 243 6.91 -7.72 -12.19
CA ILE A 243 8.07 -6.84 -11.96
C ILE A 243 7.93 -5.54 -12.74
N PHE A 244 7.56 -5.61 -14.02
CA PHE A 244 7.39 -4.41 -14.86
C PHE A 244 6.26 -3.51 -14.36
N PHE A 245 5.18 -4.12 -13.84
CA PHE A 245 4.08 -3.37 -13.26
C PHE A 245 4.54 -2.59 -12.04
N TRP A 246 5.06 -3.27 -11.01
CA TRP A 246 5.44 -2.58 -9.77
C TRP A 246 6.66 -1.68 -9.95
N MET A 247 7.59 -2.01 -10.85
CA MET A 247 8.72 -1.13 -11.14
C MET A 247 8.27 0.25 -11.66
N ALA A 248 7.25 0.28 -12.52
CA ALA A 248 6.67 1.51 -13.04
C ALA A 248 5.67 2.14 -12.05
N PHE A 249 4.80 1.35 -11.43
CA PHE A 249 3.80 1.84 -10.48
C PHE A 249 4.43 2.50 -9.25
N GLU A 250 5.51 1.92 -8.72
CA GLU A 250 6.16 2.41 -7.49
C GLU A 250 7.00 3.68 -7.71
N GLN A 251 7.10 4.20 -8.94
CA GLN A 251 7.58 5.56 -9.20
C GLN A 251 6.71 6.63 -8.52
N ALA A 252 5.47 6.28 -8.14
CA ALA A 252 4.51 7.14 -7.44
C ALA A 252 5.06 7.79 -6.17
N GLY A 253 5.98 7.13 -5.45
CA GLY A 253 6.63 7.70 -4.27
C GLY A 253 8.10 8.09 -4.49
N GLY A 254 8.54 8.14 -5.75
CA GLY A 254 9.89 8.51 -6.18
C GLY A 254 9.84 9.61 -7.24
N SER A 255 10.07 9.24 -8.51
CA SER A 255 10.18 10.21 -9.61
C SER A 255 8.90 11.02 -9.84
N MET A 256 7.72 10.43 -9.64
CA MET A 256 6.45 11.17 -9.75
C MET A 256 6.25 12.18 -8.62
N THR A 257 6.77 11.89 -7.42
CA THR A 257 6.74 12.82 -6.29
C THR A 257 7.66 14.03 -6.55
N ILE A 258 8.83 13.78 -7.14
CA ILE A 258 9.72 14.85 -7.62
C ILE A 258 9.04 15.66 -8.73
N PHE A 259 8.36 14.99 -9.67
CA PHE A 259 7.59 15.66 -10.72
C PHE A 259 6.50 16.58 -10.17
N ALA A 260 5.78 16.11 -9.15
CA ALA A 260 4.78 16.92 -8.44
C ALA A 260 5.41 18.12 -7.75
N LYS A 261 6.55 17.95 -7.07
CA LYS A 261 7.24 19.02 -6.35
C LYS A 261 7.78 20.10 -7.30
N ASP A 262 8.53 19.69 -8.31
CA ASP A 262 9.45 20.58 -9.03
C ASP A 262 8.97 20.95 -10.45
N TYR A 263 8.05 20.18 -11.05
CA TYR A 263 7.62 20.40 -12.44
C TYR A 263 6.14 20.75 -12.59
N THR A 264 5.36 20.69 -11.52
CA THR A 264 3.91 20.85 -11.55
C THR A 264 3.49 22.18 -10.92
N ASN A 265 2.60 22.93 -11.58
CA ASN A 265 1.97 24.10 -10.98
C ASN A 265 0.94 23.66 -9.92
N ARG A 266 1.31 23.78 -8.65
CA ARG A 266 0.47 23.41 -7.50
C ARG A 266 -0.22 24.60 -6.84
N VAL A 267 0.11 25.83 -7.25
CA VAL A 267 -0.48 27.06 -6.72
C VAL A 267 -1.74 27.41 -7.51
N LEU A 268 -2.84 27.61 -6.81
CA LEU A 268 -4.16 27.83 -7.40
C LEU A 268 -4.56 29.29 -7.33
N GLU A 269 -5.05 29.83 -8.45
CA GLU A 269 -5.58 31.19 -8.55
C GLU A 269 -7.04 31.25 -8.07
N ALA A 270 -7.45 32.40 -7.53
CA ALA A 270 -8.72 32.71 -6.87
C ALA A 270 -9.90 31.72 -7.09
N GLY A 271 -10.44 31.63 -8.31
CA GLY A 271 -11.59 30.75 -8.60
C GLY A 271 -11.29 29.26 -8.42
N SER A 272 -10.12 28.82 -8.90
CA SER A 272 -9.66 27.44 -8.75
C SER A 272 -9.29 27.09 -7.29
N ALA A 273 -8.82 28.08 -6.51
CA ALA A 273 -8.53 27.92 -5.09
C ALA A 273 -9.79 27.59 -4.28
N ASN A 274 -10.90 28.29 -4.52
CA ASN A 274 -12.17 28.01 -3.84
C ASN A 274 -12.74 26.63 -4.19
N ILE A 275 -12.66 26.24 -5.47
CA ILE A 275 -13.06 24.89 -5.91
C ILE A 275 -12.21 23.83 -5.19
N PHE A 276 -10.89 24.03 -5.14
CA PHE A 276 -10.00 23.12 -4.43
C PHE A 276 -10.33 23.01 -2.94
N ARG A 277 -10.58 24.12 -2.24
CA ARG A 277 -10.96 24.09 -0.81
C ARG A 277 -12.21 23.27 -0.55
N ILE A 278 -13.23 23.41 -1.40
CA ILE A 278 -14.47 22.63 -1.32
C ILE A 278 -14.19 21.15 -1.57
N LEU A 279 -13.46 20.83 -2.64
CA LEU A 279 -13.10 19.46 -2.97
C LEU A 279 -12.22 18.82 -1.88
N ASN A 280 -11.24 19.54 -1.36
CA ASN A 280 -10.38 19.11 -0.26
C ASN A 280 -11.19 18.83 1.01
N THR A 281 -12.17 19.68 1.32
CA THR A 281 -13.09 19.46 2.45
C THR A 281 -13.89 18.17 2.25
N ALA A 282 -14.48 17.97 1.07
CA ALA A 282 -15.23 16.77 0.77
C ALA A 282 -14.37 15.49 0.84
N LEU A 283 -13.16 15.55 0.27
CA LEU A 283 -12.18 14.46 0.27
C LEU A 283 -11.66 14.14 1.67
N THR A 284 -11.50 15.14 2.53
CA THR A 284 -11.03 14.95 3.91
C THR A 284 -12.16 14.41 4.80
N ILE A 285 -13.33 15.04 4.75
CA ILE A 285 -14.42 14.79 5.70
C ILE A 285 -15.21 13.52 5.32
N GLY A 286 -15.43 13.26 4.04
CA GLY A 286 -16.24 12.13 3.57
C GLY A 286 -15.73 10.77 4.08
N PRO A 287 -14.49 10.35 3.72
CA PRO A 287 -13.89 9.12 4.23
C PRO A 287 -13.82 9.09 5.76
N LEU A 288 -13.51 10.22 6.40
CA LEU A 288 -13.41 10.29 7.85
C LEU A 288 -14.75 10.02 8.56
N ILE A 289 -15.87 10.53 8.03
CA ILE A 289 -17.23 10.21 8.53
C ILE A 289 -17.50 8.71 8.40
N ILE A 290 -17.23 8.13 7.23
CA ILE A 290 -17.49 6.71 6.96
C ILE A 290 -16.71 5.83 7.94
N VAL A 291 -15.41 6.10 8.13
CA VAL A 291 -14.58 5.31 9.03
C VAL A 291 -14.97 5.56 10.50
N THR A 292 -15.33 6.78 10.88
CA THR A 292 -15.85 7.09 12.23
C THR A 292 -17.14 6.31 12.52
N TRP A 293 -18.02 6.15 11.53
CA TRP A 293 -19.21 5.32 11.66
C TRP A 293 -18.86 3.84 11.91
N VAL A 294 -17.83 3.32 11.24
CA VAL A 294 -17.32 1.95 11.50
C VAL A 294 -16.75 1.82 12.92
N VAL A 295 -16.06 2.83 13.44
CA VAL A 295 -15.59 2.87 14.84
C VAL A 295 -16.78 2.78 15.81
N PHE A 296 -17.86 3.51 15.55
CA PHE A 296 -19.06 3.47 16.37
C PHE A 296 -19.72 2.08 16.37
N LEU A 297 -19.81 1.43 15.20
CA LEU A 297 -20.32 0.06 15.09
C LEU A 297 -19.44 -0.95 15.85
N LEU A 298 -18.12 -0.82 15.75
CA LEU A 298 -17.18 -1.62 16.52
C LEU A 298 -17.36 -1.37 18.02
N GLY A 299 -17.47 -0.11 18.45
CA GLY A 299 -17.66 0.28 19.85
C GLY A 299 -18.86 -0.40 20.48
N LYS A 300 -20.03 -0.41 19.80
CA LYS A 300 -21.22 -1.15 20.25
C LYS A 300 -20.94 -2.64 20.48
N SER A 301 -20.07 -3.22 19.66
CA SER A 301 -19.71 -4.64 19.68
C SER A 301 -18.72 -4.99 20.81
N ILE A 302 -17.77 -4.11 21.14
CA ILE A 302 -16.67 -4.43 22.05
C ILE A 302 -16.66 -3.68 23.38
N ILE A 303 -17.53 -2.68 23.60
CA ILE A 303 -17.46 -1.78 24.77
C ILE A 303 -17.43 -2.50 26.13
N LYS A 304 -18.17 -3.60 26.30
CA LYS A 304 -18.20 -4.36 27.55
C LYS A 304 -16.97 -5.25 27.76
N SER A 305 -16.38 -5.73 26.66
CA SER A 305 -15.33 -6.77 26.70
C SER A 305 -13.93 -6.21 26.52
N TYR A 306 -13.78 -5.11 25.78
CA TYR A 306 -12.49 -4.50 25.43
C TYR A 306 -12.53 -2.96 25.55
N PRO A 307 -12.85 -2.39 26.72
CA PRO A 307 -12.98 -0.94 26.91
C PRO A 307 -11.68 -0.18 26.63
N LEU A 308 -10.51 -0.75 26.97
CA LEU A 308 -9.21 -0.12 26.69
C LEU A 308 -8.92 -0.04 25.19
N SER A 309 -9.25 -1.09 24.42
CA SER A 309 -9.14 -1.00 22.96
C SER A 309 -10.04 0.08 22.38
N LEU A 310 -11.27 0.21 22.90
CA LEU A 310 -12.20 1.25 22.48
C LEU A 310 -11.70 2.65 22.85
N LEU A 311 -11.03 2.82 24.00
CA LEU A 311 -10.40 4.07 24.40
C LEU A 311 -9.35 4.52 23.37
N PHE A 312 -8.40 3.66 23.02
CA PHE A 312 -7.29 4.05 22.13
C PHE A 312 -7.76 4.33 20.69
N ILE A 313 -8.71 3.55 20.16
CA ILE A 313 -9.28 3.87 18.84
C ILE A 313 -10.08 5.17 18.88
N THR A 314 -10.88 5.42 19.91
CA THR A 314 -11.65 6.66 20.04
C THR A 314 -10.72 7.87 20.17
N LEU A 315 -9.67 7.77 20.98
CA LEU A 315 -8.65 8.79 21.13
C LEU A 315 -7.97 9.09 19.79
N SER A 316 -7.62 8.06 19.02
CA SER A 316 -7.04 8.24 17.69
C SER A 316 -7.96 9.05 16.76
N PHE A 317 -9.26 8.74 16.76
CA PHE A 317 -10.21 9.46 15.91
C PHE A 317 -10.47 10.89 16.40
N ILE A 318 -10.47 11.15 17.70
CA ILE A 318 -10.53 12.51 18.25
C ILE A 318 -9.33 13.33 17.73
N ILE A 319 -8.12 12.77 17.78
CA ILE A 319 -6.91 13.42 17.30
C ILE A 319 -6.99 13.67 15.78
N ILE A 320 -7.41 12.67 14.99
CA ILE A 320 -7.60 12.86 13.54
C ILE A 320 -8.59 13.97 13.24
N TRP A 321 -9.76 13.98 13.89
CA TRP A 321 -10.78 15.00 13.66
C TRP A 321 -10.25 16.39 14.01
N ALA A 322 -9.53 16.52 15.13
CA ALA A 322 -8.91 17.79 15.51
C ALA A 322 -7.90 18.28 14.46
N ILE A 323 -7.02 17.39 13.99
CA ILE A 323 -6.01 17.73 12.96
C ILE A 323 -6.68 18.06 11.62
N ALA A 324 -7.67 17.27 11.19
CA ALA A 324 -8.36 17.48 9.92
C ALA A 324 -9.12 18.82 9.90
N LEU A 325 -9.84 19.14 10.97
CA LEU A 325 -10.56 20.42 11.08
C LEU A 325 -9.58 21.59 11.18
N TRP A 326 -8.49 21.44 11.92
CA TRP A 326 -7.43 22.44 12.00
C TRP A 326 -6.76 22.68 10.63
N MET A 327 -6.42 21.61 9.92
CA MET A 327 -5.84 21.66 8.58
C MET A 327 -6.76 22.39 7.61
N LEU A 328 -8.04 22.01 7.55
CA LEU A 328 -9.02 22.65 6.68
C LEU A 328 -9.20 24.12 7.02
N LYS A 329 -9.31 24.47 8.32
CA LYS A 329 -9.39 25.86 8.74
C LYS A 329 -8.18 26.66 8.24
N LYS A 330 -6.97 26.15 8.43
CA LYS A 330 -5.73 26.80 7.96
C LYS A 330 -5.74 27.00 6.43
N GLU A 331 -6.29 26.04 5.68
CA GLU A 331 -6.40 26.14 4.21
C GLU A 331 -7.39 27.21 3.76
N PHE A 332 -8.51 27.39 4.47
CA PHE A 332 -9.48 28.46 4.21
C PHE A 332 -8.96 29.84 4.63
N ASP A 333 -8.16 29.90 5.70
CA ASP A 333 -7.57 31.13 6.22
C ASP A 333 -6.34 31.60 5.41
N SER A 334 -5.73 30.72 4.59
CA SER A 334 -4.55 31.05 3.77
C SER A 334 -4.89 31.98 2.60
N ASP A 335 -4.01 32.93 2.26
CA ASP A 335 -4.18 33.76 1.06
C ASP A 335 -3.86 33.00 -0.23
N VAL A 336 -3.02 31.96 -0.13
CA VAL A 336 -2.57 31.13 -1.25
C VAL A 336 -3.02 29.69 -1.02
N ALA A 337 -3.79 29.13 -1.95
CA ALA A 337 -4.10 27.72 -1.97
C ALA A 337 -3.03 26.98 -2.78
N GLU A 338 -2.28 26.10 -2.12
CA GLU A 338 -1.24 25.30 -2.77
C GLU A 338 -1.41 23.83 -2.38
N VAL A 339 -1.59 22.98 -3.39
CA VAL A 339 -1.72 21.53 -3.20
C VAL A 339 -0.36 20.94 -2.80
N PRO A 340 -0.19 20.28 -1.64
CA PRO A 340 1.08 19.63 -1.29
C PRO A 340 1.51 18.59 -2.33
N ALA A 341 2.82 18.45 -2.56
CA ALA A 341 3.34 17.51 -3.58
C ALA A 341 3.04 16.05 -3.19
N SER A 342 3.06 15.72 -1.90
CA SER A 342 2.74 14.38 -1.40
C SER A 342 1.27 13.98 -1.67
N TRP A 343 0.36 14.95 -1.75
CA TRP A 343 -1.08 14.69 -1.82
C TRP A 343 -1.52 14.02 -3.13
N PHE A 344 -0.73 14.09 -4.19
CA PHE A 344 -1.02 13.32 -5.40
C PHE A 344 -1.06 11.80 -5.13
N GLY A 345 -0.32 11.32 -4.13
CA GLY A 345 -0.39 9.91 -3.70
C GLY A 345 -1.76 9.48 -3.16
N ILE A 346 -2.58 10.41 -2.66
CA ILE A 346 -3.94 10.16 -2.16
C ILE A 346 -4.86 9.69 -3.29
N LEU A 347 -4.59 10.14 -4.52
CA LEU A 347 -5.42 9.84 -5.69
C LEU A 347 -5.52 8.34 -5.96
N ASN A 348 -4.46 7.57 -5.67
CA ASN A 348 -4.51 6.12 -5.82
C ASN A 348 -5.59 5.50 -4.92
N SER A 349 -5.54 5.75 -3.61
CA SER A 349 -6.55 5.22 -2.67
C SER A 349 -7.95 5.75 -2.98
N PHE A 350 -8.08 7.00 -3.39
CA PHE A 350 -9.35 7.58 -3.82
C PHE A 350 -9.94 6.82 -5.03
N PHE A 351 -9.15 6.62 -6.08
CA PHE A 351 -9.60 5.93 -7.29
C PHE A 351 -9.85 4.43 -7.06
N ILE A 352 -9.11 3.77 -6.16
CA ILE A 352 -9.43 2.40 -5.73
C ILE A 352 -10.84 2.36 -5.13
N ILE A 353 -11.11 3.23 -4.16
CA ILE A 353 -12.43 3.26 -3.49
C ILE A 353 -13.55 3.58 -4.49
N ALA A 354 -13.30 4.50 -5.42
CA ALA A 354 -14.29 4.92 -6.41
C ALA A 354 -14.57 3.84 -7.48
N PHE A 355 -13.55 3.13 -7.97
CA PHE A 355 -13.67 2.25 -9.13
C PHE A 355 -13.61 0.75 -8.83
N ALA A 356 -13.18 0.32 -7.63
CA ALA A 356 -13.15 -1.11 -7.27
C ALA A 356 -14.52 -1.80 -7.43
N PRO A 357 -15.68 -1.21 -7.03
CA PRO A 357 -16.99 -1.83 -7.23
C PRO A 357 -17.33 -2.04 -8.70
N LEU A 358 -16.92 -1.13 -9.58
CA LEU A 358 -17.12 -1.25 -11.02
C LEU A 358 -16.32 -2.42 -11.59
N PHE A 359 -15.05 -2.53 -11.22
CA PHE A 359 -14.17 -3.62 -11.65
C PHE A 359 -14.65 -4.99 -11.16
N SER A 360 -15.10 -5.09 -9.90
CA SER A 360 -15.70 -6.34 -9.38
C SER A 360 -16.87 -6.80 -10.25
N LYS A 361 -17.79 -5.88 -10.61
CA LYS A 361 -18.93 -6.20 -11.48
C LYS A 361 -18.48 -6.66 -12.88
N ILE A 362 -17.45 -6.06 -13.45
CA ILE A 362 -16.89 -6.50 -14.75
C ILE A 362 -16.33 -7.92 -14.63
N TRP A 363 -15.62 -8.23 -13.56
CA TRP A 363 -15.04 -9.56 -13.31
C TRP A 363 -16.07 -10.65 -13.01
N GLU A 364 -17.23 -10.29 -12.48
CA GLU A 364 -18.36 -11.20 -12.25
C GLU A 364 -19.21 -11.42 -13.52
N SER A 365 -19.04 -10.58 -14.54
CA SER A 365 -19.83 -10.63 -15.76
C SER A 365 -19.32 -11.66 -16.77
N LYS A 366 -20.10 -11.90 -17.83
CA LYS A 366 -19.75 -12.82 -18.94
C LYS A 366 -18.50 -12.38 -19.72
N ILE A 367 -18.08 -11.12 -19.61
CA ILE A 367 -16.90 -10.57 -20.29
C ILE A 367 -15.63 -10.67 -19.44
N ASN A 368 -15.64 -11.44 -18.34
CA ASN A 368 -14.48 -11.66 -17.48
C ASN A 368 -13.29 -12.25 -18.27
N PRO A 369 -12.20 -11.50 -18.47
CA PRO A 369 -11.05 -11.97 -19.21
C PRO A 369 -10.21 -12.95 -18.38
N SER A 370 -9.37 -13.73 -19.05
CA SER A 370 -8.42 -14.62 -18.37
C SER A 370 -7.38 -13.85 -17.56
N GLY A 371 -6.79 -14.50 -16.57
CA GLY A 371 -5.73 -13.92 -15.74
C GLY A 371 -4.60 -13.22 -16.48
N PRO A 372 -3.95 -13.87 -17.46
CA PRO A 372 -2.91 -13.24 -18.26
C PRO A 372 -3.39 -11.97 -18.97
N VAL A 373 -4.65 -11.93 -19.42
CA VAL A 373 -5.24 -10.74 -20.06
C VAL A 373 -5.51 -9.65 -19.02
N LYS A 374 -5.99 -9.97 -17.82
CA LYS A 374 -6.12 -8.99 -16.73
C LYS A 374 -4.78 -8.34 -16.39
N PHE A 375 -3.72 -9.14 -16.27
CA PHE A 375 -2.37 -8.63 -16.05
C PHE A 375 -1.91 -7.72 -17.19
N ALA A 376 -2.14 -8.13 -18.44
CA ALA A 376 -1.79 -7.33 -19.60
C ALA A 376 -2.54 -6.00 -19.65
N LEU A 377 -3.85 -5.99 -19.35
CA LEU A 377 -4.63 -4.76 -19.23
C LEU A 377 -4.06 -3.84 -18.16
N GLY A 378 -3.67 -4.41 -17.01
CA GLY A 378 -3.00 -3.68 -15.94
C GLY A 378 -1.73 -2.98 -16.39
N LEU A 379 -0.83 -3.71 -17.04
CA LEU A 379 0.43 -3.21 -17.58
C LEU A 379 0.23 -2.14 -18.67
N ILE A 380 -0.73 -2.33 -19.57
CA ILE A 380 -1.03 -1.37 -20.64
C ILE A 380 -1.61 -0.08 -20.07
N LEU A 381 -2.58 -0.16 -19.15
CA LEU A 381 -3.15 1.03 -18.50
C LEU A 381 -2.08 1.81 -17.73
N LEU A 382 -1.20 1.12 -17.01
CA LEU A 382 -0.07 1.74 -16.33
C LEU A 382 0.86 2.49 -17.31
N GLY A 383 1.27 1.84 -18.40
CA GLY A 383 2.13 2.49 -19.40
C GLY A 383 1.44 3.66 -20.11
N LEU A 384 0.13 3.58 -20.34
CA LEU A 384 -0.66 4.71 -20.85
C LEU A 384 -0.69 5.88 -19.86
N GLY A 385 -0.74 5.62 -18.55
CA GLY A 385 -0.60 6.68 -17.54
C GLY A 385 0.75 7.39 -17.62
N PHE A 386 1.84 6.65 -17.84
CA PHE A 386 3.15 7.26 -18.11
C PHE A 386 3.20 8.00 -19.45
N ALA A 387 2.46 7.55 -20.47
CA ALA A 387 2.37 8.27 -21.75
C ALA A 387 1.76 9.66 -21.56
N VAL A 388 0.77 9.77 -20.66
CA VAL A 388 0.14 11.03 -20.27
C VAL A 388 1.16 11.95 -19.57
N LEU A 389 2.00 11.44 -18.67
CA LEU A 389 3.09 12.23 -18.07
C LEU A 389 4.16 12.64 -19.07
N ALA A 390 4.56 11.73 -19.95
CA ALA A 390 5.53 12.02 -21.01
C ALA A 390 5.02 13.15 -21.91
N PHE A 391 3.74 13.12 -22.29
CA PHE A 391 3.09 14.19 -23.04
C PHE A 391 3.05 15.50 -22.25
N GLY A 392 2.66 15.45 -20.97
CA GLY A 392 2.65 16.61 -20.08
C GLY A 392 4.03 17.25 -19.88
N GLY A 393 5.10 16.47 -20.02
CA GLY A 393 6.49 16.93 -19.93
C GLY A 393 7.07 17.54 -21.21
N LEU A 394 6.36 17.50 -22.35
CA LEU A 394 6.92 17.95 -23.64
C LEU A 394 7.27 19.45 -23.66
N SER A 395 6.57 20.26 -22.87
CA SER A 395 6.83 21.69 -22.75
C SER A 395 7.96 22.03 -21.78
N ILE A 396 8.53 21.04 -21.09
CA ILE A 396 9.63 21.23 -20.14
C ILE A 396 10.95 21.25 -20.91
N PRO A 397 11.72 22.36 -20.86
CA PRO A 397 13.01 22.43 -21.55
C PRO A 397 13.97 21.34 -21.09
N GLN A 398 14.81 20.86 -22.01
CA GLN A 398 15.85 19.88 -21.70
C GLN A 398 16.77 20.38 -20.58
N GLY A 399 17.07 19.51 -19.62
CA GLY A 399 17.90 19.84 -18.46
C GLY A 399 17.25 20.79 -17.44
N ALA A 400 15.98 21.19 -17.60
CA ALA A 400 15.31 22.03 -16.62
C ALA A 400 15.16 21.27 -15.28
N GLN A 401 15.58 21.91 -14.19
CA GLN A 401 15.45 21.36 -12.84
C GLN A 401 14.06 21.64 -12.24
N THR A 402 13.40 22.69 -12.71
CA THR A 402 12.04 23.08 -12.34
C THR A 402 11.24 23.51 -13.57
N ALA A 403 9.92 23.30 -13.51
CA ALA A 403 8.96 23.78 -14.49
C ALA A 403 7.57 23.91 -13.87
N SER A 404 6.58 24.32 -14.65
CA SER A 404 5.20 24.46 -14.19
C SER A 404 4.22 23.98 -15.24
N VAL A 405 3.90 22.68 -15.18
CA VAL A 405 2.86 22.07 -16.01
C VAL A 405 1.59 21.81 -15.19
N SER A 406 0.47 21.56 -15.87
CA SER A 406 -0.82 21.35 -15.19
C SER A 406 -0.85 20.08 -14.34
N MET A 407 -1.48 20.15 -13.16
CA MET A 407 -1.75 19.01 -12.27
C MET A 407 -2.57 17.90 -12.94
N VAL A 408 -3.32 18.22 -14.01
CA VAL A 408 -4.16 17.27 -14.73
C VAL A 408 -3.37 16.07 -15.25
N TRP A 409 -2.10 16.27 -15.60
CA TRP A 409 -1.21 15.20 -16.08
C TRP A 409 -0.97 14.15 -15.00
N LEU A 410 -0.67 14.58 -13.77
CA LEU A 410 -0.53 13.69 -12.63
C LEU A 410 -1.87 13.04 -12.26
N ILE A 411 -2.97 13.80 -12.23
CA ILE A 411 -4.29 13.26 -11.89
C ILE A 411 -4.70 12.14 -12.85
N ALA A 412 -4.54 12.37 -14.16
CA ALA A 412 -4.83 11.38 -15.19
C ALA A 412 -3.89 10.17 -15.13
N ALA A 413 -2.60 10.39 -14.84
CA ALA A 413 -1.65 9.29 -14.65
C ALA A 413 -2.02 8.41 -13.45
N TYR A 414 -2.28 9.00 -12.27
CA TYR A 414 -2.72 8.26 -11.09
C TYR A 414 -4.05 7.52 -11.34
N LEU A 415 -4.98 8.09 -12.09
CA LEU A 415 -6.20 7.40 -12.50
C LEU A 415 -5.85 6.13 -13.28
N LEU A 416 -5.12 6.25 -14.38
CA LEU A 416 -4.77 5.11 -15.24
C LEU A 416 -3.93 4.06 -14.52
N HIS A 417 -2.97 4.47 -13.70
CA HIS A 417 -2.15 3.57 -12.88
C HIS A 417 -3.03 2.77 -11.92
N THR A 418 -4.01 3.42 -11.29
CA THR A 418 -4.93 2.79 -10.35
C THR A 418 -5.91 1.84 -11.04
N LEU A 419 -6.46 2.23 -12.19
CA LEU A 419 -7.27 1.32 -13.01
C LEU A 419 -6.45 0.09 -13.43
N GLY A 420 -5.17 0.28 -13.72
CA GLY A 420 -4.23 -0.80 -13.98
C GLY A 420 -4.02 -1.72 -12.78
N GLU A 421 -3.86 -1.15 -11.58
CA GLU A 421 -3.73 -1.89 -10.31
C GLU A 421 -4.97 -2.75 -10.03
N LEU A 422 -6.18 -2.22 -10.26
CA LEU A 422 -7.43 -2.95 -10.10
C LEU A 422 -7.58 -4.15 -11.07
N CYS A 423 -6.79 -4.18 -12.15
CA CYS A 423 -6.71 -5.34 -13.03
C CYS A 423 -5.76 -6.43 -12.50
N LEU A 424 -4.64 -6.03 -11.90
CA LEU A 424 -3.53 -6.94 -11.57
C LEU A 424 -3.56 -7.39 -10.09
N SER A 425 -3.72 -6.45 -9.16
CA SER A 425 -3.50 -6.66 -7.72
C SER A 425 -4.42 -7.71 -7.08
N PRO A 426 -5.76 -7.67 -7.27
CA PRO A 426 -6.66 -8.69 -6.68
C PRO A 426 -6.43 -10.09 -7.24
N VAL A 427 -5.90 -10.16 -8.46
CA VAL A 427 -5.83 -11.36 -9.27
C VAL A 427 -4.51 -12.10 -9.05
N GLY A 428 -3.41 -11.38 -8.81
CA GLY A 428 -2.08 -11.99 -8.70
C GLY A 428 -1.92 -12.93 -7.52
N LEU A 429 -2.26 -12.49 -6.31
CA LEU A 429 -2.20 -13.35 -5.13
C LEU A 429 -3.19 -14.52 -5.21
N SER A 430 -4.33 -14.32 -5.87
CA SER A 430 -5.31 -15.37 -6.12
C SER A 430 -4.73 -16.49 -7.00
N TYR A 431 -4.03 -16.15 -8.08
CA TYR A 431 -3.42 -17.18 -8.94
C TYR A 431 -2.25 -17.89 -8.29
N VAL A 432 -1.44 -17.22 -7.49
CA VAL A 432 -0.39 -17.89 -6.71
C VAL A 432 -1.01 -18.99 -5.84
N SER A 433 -2.09 -18.67 -5.12
CA SER A 433 -2.79 -19.63 -4.26
C SER A 433 -3.48 -20.75 -5.05
N LYS A 434 -4.20 -20.42 -6.14
CA LYS A 434 -4.97 -21.40 -6.93
C LYS A 434 -4.09 -22.35 -7.74
N LEU A 435 -2.98 -21.85 -8.29
CA LEU A 435 -2.11 -22.62 -9.19
C LEU A 435 -1.07 -23.44 -8.42
N ALA A 436 -0.66 -23.00 -7.24
CA ALA A 436 0.37 -23.69 -6.46
C ALA A 436 -0.17 -24.98 -5.82
N PRO A 437 0.56 -26.10 -5.89
CA PRO A 437 0.27 -27.28 -5.06
C PRO A 437 0.39 -26.92 -3.58
N ALA A 438 -0.44 -27.47 -2.69
CA ALA A 438 -0.45 -27.07 -1.27
C ALA A 438 0.92 -27.14 -0.59
N LYS A 439 1.74 -28.15 -0.93
CA LYS A 439 3.10 -28.30 -0.40
C LYS A 439 4.06 -27.17 -0.79
N LEU A 440 3.78 -26.44 -1.88
CA LEU A 440 4.64 -25.40 -2.44
C LEU A 440 4.03 -23.99 -2.35
N VAL A 441 2.81 -23.83 -1.82
CA VAL A 441 2.12 -22.53 -1.73
C VAL A 441 3.00 -21.48 -1.04
N GLY A 442 3.60 -21.81 0.10
CA GLY A 442 4.48 -20.89 0.83
C GLY A 442 5.72 -20.47 0.03
N MET A 443 6.33 -21.41 -0.70
CA MET A 443 7.46 -21.12 -1.59
C MET A 443 7.03 -20.21 -2.75
N MET A 444 5.85 -20.43 -3.32
CA MET A 444 5.33 -19.60 -4.42
C MET A 444 5.00 -18.17 -3.97
N PHE A 445 4.47 -18.00 -2.76
CA PHE A 445 4.34 -16.66 -2.17
C PHE A 445 5.70 -16.01 -1.92
N GLY A 446 6.72 -16.78 -1.51
CA GLY A 446 8.10 -16.31 -1.41
C GLY A 446 8.65 -15.79 -2.74
N ILE A 447 8.44 -16.52 -3.84
CA ILE A 447 8.82 -16.08 -5.19
C ILE A 447 8.07 -14.81 -5.60
N TRP A 448 6.76 -14.76 -5.35
CA TRP A 448 5.93 -13.59 -5.67
C TRP A 448 6.42 -12.33 -4.93
N PHE A 449 6.63 -12.42 -3.61
CA PHE A 449 7.16 -11.30 -2.84
C PHE A 449 8.61 -10.94 -3.20
N GLY A 450 9.42 -11.93 -3.55
CA GLY A 450 10.76 -11.71 -4.10
C GLY A 450 10.73 -10.89 -5.39
N ALA A 451 9.80 -11.22 -6.31
CA ALA A 451 9.59 -10.44 -7.52
C ALA A 451 9.13 -9.00 -7.20
N THR A 452 8.21 -8.82 -6.26
CA THR A 452 7.78 -7.47 -5.80
C THR A 452 8.93 -6.68 -5.16
N ALA A 453 9.81 -7.33 -4.40
CA ALA A 453 10.99 -6.70 -3.81
C ALA A 453 11.97 -6.22 -4.88
N ILE A 454 12.26 -7.06 -5.88
CA ILE A 454 13.07 -6.69 -7.04
C ILE A 454 12.43 -5.50 -7.76
N ALA A 455 11.12 -5.53 -7.98
CA ALA A 455 10.40 -4.46 -8.66
C ALA A 455 10.50 -3.12 -7.91
N ASN A 456 10.33 -3.13 -6.59
CA ASN A 456 10.43 -1.93 -5.76
C ASN A 456 11.85 -1.35 -5.73
N TYR A 457 12.87 -2.22 -5.62
CA TYR A 457 14.26 -1.80 -5.73
C TYR A 457 14.55 -1.19 -7.12
N LEU A 458 14.12 -1.86 -8.19
CA LEU A 458 14.28 -1.36 -9.54
C LEU A 458 13.54 -0.04 -9.74
N ALA A 459 12.36 0.16 -9.14
CA ALA A 459 11.63 1.42 -9.21
C ALA A 459 12.48 2.58 -8.68
N GLY A 460 12.98 2.50 -7.46
CA GLY A 460 13.82 3.56 -6.89
C GLY A 460 15.14 3.73 -7.65
N TRP A 461 15.78 2.62 -8.06
CA TRP A 461 17.05 2.68 -8.78
C TRP A 461 16.91 3.31 -10.17
N THR A 462 15.94 2.88 -10.97
CA THR A 462 15.65 3.50 -12.28
C THR A 462 15.13 4.93 -12.13
N GLY A 463 14.38 5.20 -11.06
CA GLY A 463 14.00 6.56 -10.66
C GLY A 463 15.21 7.46 -10.43
N SER A 464 16.28 6.95 -9.81
CA SER A 464 17.51 7.70 -9.53
C SER A 464 18.23 8.22 -10.77
N LEU A 465 17.85 7.74 -11.96
CA LEU A 465 18.38 8.18 -13.25
C LEU A 465 17.60 9.37 -13.84
N ILE A 466 16.58 9.90 -13.15
CA ILE A 466 15.71 10.98 -13.65
C ILE A 466 16.51 12.19 -14.14
N ASP A 467 17.46 12.70 -13.35
CA ASP A 467 18.23 13.89 -13.72
C ASP A 467 19.17 13.60 -14.89
N LYS A 468 19.91 12.48 -14.83
CA LYS A 468 20.81 12.04 -15.92
C LYS A 468 20.10 11.92 -17.27
N ILE A 469 18.90 11.34 -17.28
CA ILE A 469 18.11 11.17 -18.50
C ILE A 469 17.50 12.50 -18.94
N THR A 470 17.05 13.33 -18.00
CA THR A 470 16.45 14.64 -18.30
C THR A 470 17.47 15.64 -18.85
N GLU A 471 18.71 15.60 -18.35
CA GLU A 471 19.83 16.40 -18.85
C GLU A 471 20.27 15.93 -20.24
N ALA A 472 20.47 14.62 -20.42
CA ALA A 472 20.92 14.07 -21.71
C ALA A 472 19.86 14.15 -22.81
N TYR A 473 18.57 14.05 -22.44
CA TYR A 473 17.46 13.94 -23.38
C TYR A 473 16.28 14.84 -23.00
N SER A 474 15.40 14.39 -22.10
CA SER A 474 14.27 15.15 -21.55
C SER A 474 13.53 14.33 -20.51
N ILE A 475 12.73 15.00 -19.68
CA ILE A 475 11.85 14.32 -18.71
C ILE A 475 10.75 13.51 -19.40
N SER A 476 10.30 13.93 -20.58
CA SER A 476 9.40 13.15 -21.42
C SER A 476 10.01 11.80 -21.82
N ILE A 477 11.28 11.79 -22.21
CA ILE A 477 11.98 10.55 -22.57
C ILE A 477 12.14 9.65 -21.36
N PHE A 478 12.42 10.21 -20.18
CA PHE A 478 12.43 9.46 -18.93
C PHE A 478 11.09 8.74 -18.69
N PHE A 479 9.94 9.42 -18.83
CA PHE A 479 8.63 8.79 -18.67
C PHE A 479 8.28 7.80 -19.78
N LEU A 480 8.74 8.02 -21.03
CA LEU A 480 8.51 7.09 -22.14
C LEU A 480 9.12 5.70 -21.88
N ILE A 481 10.19 5.60 -21.09
CA ILE A 481 10.74 4.29 -20.66
C ILE A 481 9.66 3.50 -19.91
N TYR A 482 8.96 4.15 -18.97
CA TYR A 482 7.85 3.56 -18.21
C TYR A 482 6.53 3.49 -18.98
N THR A 483 6.44 4.11 -20.16
CA THR A 483 5.35 3.88 -21.12
C THR A 483 5.58 2.58 -21.88
N PHE A 484 6.69 2.48 -22.58
CA PHE A 484 6.92 1.39 -23.53
C PHE A 484 7.16 0.07 -22.83
N LEU A 485 7.92 0.05 -21.74
CA LEU A 485 8.30 -1.20 -21.08
C LEU A 485 7.09 -1.98 -20.54
N PRO A 486 6.15 -1.38 -19.76
CA PRO A 486 4.93 -2.08 -19.36
C PRO A 486 4.00 -2.42 -20.53
N ILE A 487 3.83 -1.52 -21.51
CA ILE A 487 2.95 -1.80 -22.68
C ILE A 487 3.45 -3.01 -23.46
N VAL A 488 4.75 -3.04 -23.79
CA VAL A 488 5.35 -4.18 -24.49
C VAL A 488 5.21 -5.46 -23.68
N ALA A 489 5.45 -5.40 -22.36
CA ALA A 489 5.26 -6.53 -21.47
C ALA A 489 3.79 -7.04 -21.47
N GLY A 490 2.82 -6.12 -21.47
CA GLY A 490 1.40 -6.44 -21.57
C GLY A 490 1.04 -7.09 -22.91
N LEU A 491 1.53 -6.54 -24.02
CA LEU A 491 1.31 -7.11 -25.37
C LEU A 491 1.89 -8.53 -25.49
N ILE A 492 3.06 -8.78 -24.90
CA ILE A 492 3.64 -10.13 -24.85
C ILE A 492 2.74 -11.08 -24.05
N LEU A 493 2.19 -10.65 -22.90
CA LEU A 493 1.25 -11.47 -22.14
C LEU A 493 -0.03 -11.80 -22.92
N ILE A 494 -0.56 -10.84 -23.69
CA ILE A 494 -1.71 -11.09 -24.58
C ILE A 494 -1.35 -12.15 -25.62
N ALA A 495 -0.18 -12.06 -26.25
CA ALA A 495 0.29 -13.05 -27.21
C ALA A 495 0.46 -14.44 -26.56
N LEU A 496 0.94 -14.50 -25.32
CA LEU A 496 1.12 -15.75 -24.56
C LEU A 496 -0.18 -16.31 -23.96
N ASN A 497 -1.27 -15.54 -23.93
CA ASN A 497 -2.51 -15.90 -23.24
C ASN A 497 -3.03 -17.29 -23.60
N GLY A 498 -3.07 -17.62 -24.91
CA GLY A 498 -3.58 -18.92 -25.36
C GLY A 498 -2.78 -20.11 -24.81
N LYS A 499 -1.46 -19.96 -24.67
CA LYS A 499 -0.57 -20.97 -24.10
C LYS A 499 -0.71 -21.03 -22.58
N LEU A 500 -0.68 -19.88 -21.90
CA LEU A 500 -0.79 -19.79 -20.45
C LEU A 500 -2.13 -20.35 -19.96
N LYS A 501 -3.24 -20.02 -20.63
CA LYS A 501 -4.57 -20.54 -20.29
C LYS A 501 -4.64 -22.07 -20.37
N LYS A 502 -3.98 -22.68 -21.35
CA LYS A 502 -3.86 -24.16 -21.45
C LYS A 502 -3.05 -24.73 -20.29
N MET A 503 -1.94 -24.09 -19.94
CA MET A 503 -1.05 -24.50 -18.84
C MET A 503 -1.66 -24.32 -17.44
N MET A 504 -2.73 -23.54 -17.32
CA MET A 504 -3.48 -23.41 -16.06
C MET A 504 -4.40 -24.60 -15.77
N HIS A 505 -4.63 -25.49 -16.75
CA HIS A 505 -5.40 -26.73 -16.59
C HIS A 505 -6.78 -26.50 -15.95
N GLY A 506 -7.57 -25.62 -16.57
CA GLY A 506 -8.97 -25.34 -16.16
C GLY A 506 -9.16 -24.32 -15.04
N ILE A 507 -8.07 -23.77 -14.47
CA ILE A 507 -8.15 -22.70 -13.47
C ILE A 507 -8.35 -21.36 -14.19
N HIS A 508 -9.39 -20.61 -13.78
CA HIS A 508 -9.74 -19.29 -14.29
C HIS A 508 -9.80 -18.23 -13.19
#